data_AF-C5FH20-F1
#
_entry.id   AF-C5FH20-F1
#
_cell.length_a   1.000
_cell.length_b   1.000
_cell.length_c   1.000
_cell.angle_alpha   90.00
_cell.angle_beta   90.00
_cell.angle_gamma   90.00
#
_symmetry.space_group_name_H-M   'P 1'
#
loop_
_entity.id
_entity.type
_entity.pdbx_description
1 polymer ?
#
loop_
_entity_poly.entity_id
_entity_poly.type
_entity_poly.pdbx_seq_one_letter_code
_entity_poly.pdbx_strand_id
1 'polypeptide(L)'
;MSDRPLLGGGDSINGSGGSQDLEGQDFAPYRTFPPSPTESRESLASVVSSTRTRVNPKIVSDAILGLSDGLTVPFALSAGLSALGNTRVVVVGGLAELVAGAISMGLGGYVGSRSEVEAYEATVRETKDLVKASPAETMTIIRQVFAPYNLPDEPVARMSNILHDSPQKLLDFLLTFHHKESKPSCNRAWISAITLALGYFIGGFIPLIPYFLVDRVLVALYYSIGIMAITLLVFGYVKTCVVRGWIGRDNIVAGIKGGLQMVVVGGLAAGASIALVRAINPSGNGLI
;
A
#
# COMPACT_ATOMS: atom_id res chain seq x y z
N MET A 1 -25.22 -27.34 -72.68
CA MET A 1 -24.36 -26.38 -73.40
C MET A 1 -24.62 -25.01 -72.78
N SER A 2 -23.69 -24.32 -72.12
CA SER A 2 -22.24 -24.51 -71.98
C SER A 2 -21.76 -23.74 -70.74
N ASP A 3 -20.68 -24.23 -70.16
CA ASP A 3 -20.04 -23.84 -68.92
C ASP A 3 -19.17 -22.56 -69.03
N ARG A 4 -19.18 -21.84 -67.90
CA ARG A 4 -18.04 -21.29 -67.14
C ARG A 4 -17.32 -19.98 -67.51
N PRO A 5 -16.79 -19.30 -66.46
CA PRO A 5 -16.39 -17.89 -66.50
C PRO A 5 -14.87 -17.68 -66.37
N LEU A 6 -14.52 -16.39 -66.34
CA LEU A 6 -13.21 -15.77 -66.54
C LEU A 6 -12.24 -15.84 -65.35
N LEU A 7 -10.97 -15.96 -65.74
CA LEU A 7 -9.66 -15.62 -65.11
C LEU A 7 -9.69 -14.36 -64.22
N GLY A 8 -8.85 -14.12 -63.20
CA GLY A 8 -7.57 -14.69 -62.81
C GLY A 8 -6.53 -13.57 -62.61
N GLY A 9 -5.86 -13.49 -61.44
CA GLY A 9 -4.53 -12.88 -61.28
C GLY A 9 -4.33 -11.77 -60.21
N GLY A 10 -3.37 -11.99 -59.29
CA GLY A 10 -2.25 -11.05 -59.04
C GLY A 10 -2.25 -10.07 -57.84
N ASP A 11 -1.36 -10.36 -56.88
CA ASP A 11 -0.45 -9.51 -56.07
C ASP A 11 -0.88 -8.36 -55.11
N SER A 12 -0.32 -8.47 -53.89
CA SER A 12 0.21 -7.53 -52.88
C SER A 12 -0.13 -6.03 -52.86
N ILE A 13 -0.46 -5.48 -51.66
CA ILE A 13 0.19 -4.33 -50.95
C ILE A 13 -0.70 -3.81 -49.77
N ASN A 14 -0.09 -3.79 -48.56
CA ASN A 14 -0.03 -2.74 -47.52
C ASN A 14 -1.23 -1.80 -47.20
N GLY A 15 -1.54 -1.59 -45.90
CA GLY A 15 -2.19 -0.34 -45.43
C GLY A 15 -3.14 -0.40 -44.23
N SER A 16 -2.62 -0.01 -43.05
CA SER A 16 -3.23 0.86 -42.01
C SER A 16 -4.69 0.71 -41.53
N GLY A 17 -4.82 0.59 -40.19
CA GLY A 17 -5.67 1.47 -39.37
C GLY A 17 -7.15 1.12 -39.23
N GLY A 18 -7.56 0.77 -38.01
CA GLY A 18 -8.97 0.70 -37.64
C GLY A 18 -9.16 0.18 -36.22
N SER A 19 -9.43 1.11 -35.30
CA SER A 19 -10.31 0.97 -34.11
C SER A 19 -10.63 -0.46 -33.64
N GLN A 20 -10.10 -0.85 -32.48
CA GLN A 20 -10.71 -1.92 -31.69
C GLN A 20 -11.41 -1.30 -30.49
N ASP A 21 -12.72 -1.40 -30.57
CA ASP A 21 -13.72 -0.86 -29.67
C ASP A 21 -13.54 -1.40 -28.25
N LEU A 22 -13.57 -0.47 -27.30
CA LEU A 22 -13.64 -0.72 -25.87
C LEU A 22 -15.10 -0.89 -25.47
N GLU A 23 -15.69 -2.06 -25.69
CA GLU A 23 -16.97 -2.42 -25.06
C GLU A 23 -17.08 -3.95 -24.92
N GLY A 24 -17.16 -4.41 -23.66
CA GLY A 24 -17.23 -5.82 -23.30
C GLY A 24 -17.36 -5.98 -21.78
N GLN A 25 -18.29 -5.24 -21.17
CA GLN A 25 -18.75 -5.52 -19.81
C GLN A 25 -19.80 -6.62 -19.91
N ASP A 26 -19.41 -7.87 -19.66
CA ASP A 26 -20.36 -8.98 -19.57
C ASP A 26 -21.16 -8.86 -18.27
N PHE A 27 -22.44 -8.51 -18.41
CA PHE A 27 -23.43 -8.60 -17.35
C PHE A 27 -23.68 -10.07 -17.01
N ALA A 28 -23.46 -10.47 -15.76
CA ALA A 28 -23.89 -11.78 -15.28
C ALA A 28 -25.44 -11.84 -15.29
N PRO A 29 -26.07 -12.83 -15.96
CA PRO A 29 -27.53 -12.97 -15.89
C PRO A 29 -27.93 -13.54 -14.53
N TYR A 30 -28.84 -12.86 -13.82
CA TYR A 30 -29.49 -13.40 -12.62
C TYR A 30 -30.29 -14.66 -12.99
N ARG A 31 -29.87 -15.83 -12.51
CA ARG A 31 -30.62 -17.09 -12.69
C ARG A 31 -31.81 -17.15 -11.73
N THR A 32 -33.01 -17.23 -12.29
CA THR A 32 -34.30 -17.22 -11.55
C THR A 32 -34.87 -18.63 -11.27
N PHE A 33 -34.16 -19.71 -11.61
CA PHE A 33 -34.64 -21.10 -11.39
C PHE A 33 -33.53 -22.05 -10.93
N PRO A 34 -33.82 -23.04 -10.05
CA PRO A 34 -32.85 -24.05 -9.64
C PRO A 34 -32.60 -25.10 -10.74
N PRO A 35 -31.39 -25.69 -10.83
CA PRO A 35 -31.06 -26.65 -11.88
C PRO A 35 -31.62 -28.05 -11.58
N SER A 36 -31.97 -28.77 -12.66
CA SER A 36 -32.40 -30.19 -12.66
C SER A 36 -31.25 -31.17 -12.40
N PRO A 37 -31.51 -32.40 -11.89
CA PRO A 37 -30.51 -33.21 -11.18
C PRO A 37 -29.45 -33.94 -12.03
N THR A 38 -29.33 -33.68 -13.34
CA THR A 38 -28.62 -34.58 -14.26
C THR A 38 -27.37 -33.98 -14.94
N GLU A 39 -26.90 -32.80 -14.53
CA GLU A 39 -25.64 -32.19 -15.02
C GLU A 39 -24.52 -32.22 -13.96
N SER A 40 -24.44 -33.32 -13.19
CA SER A 40 -23.71 -33.34 -11.92
C SER A 40 -22.22 -33.69 -11.97
N ARG A 41 -21.55 -33.81 -13.14
CA ARG A 41 -20.14 -34.28 -13.12
C ARG A 41 -19.09 -33.64 -14.04
N GLU A 42 -19.42 -32.85 -15.05
CA GLU A 42 -18.37 -32.33 -15.97
C GLU A 42 -17.98 -30.85 -15.74
N SER A 43 -18.82 -30.04 -15.08
CA SER A 43 -18.53 -28.61 -14.86
C SER A 43 -17.78 -28.28 -13.56
N LEU A 44 -17.48 -29.29 -12.73
CA LEU A 44 -16.77 -29.11 -11.45
C LEU A 44 -15.24 -28.96 -11.62
N ALA A 45 -14.72 -29.17 -12.83
CA ALA A 45 -13.28 -29.15 -13.09
C ALA A 45 -12.74 -27.82 -13.65
N SER A 46 -13.59 -26.86 -14.05
CA SER A 46 -13.14 -25.59 -14.65
C SER A 46 -13.24 -24.38 -13.72
N VAL A 47 -13.72 -24.54 -12.49
CA VAL A 47 -13.56 -23.53 -11.43
C VAL A 47 -12.26 -23.82 -10.66
N VAL A 48 -11.16 -23.96 -11.38
CA VAL A 48 -9.84 -23.66 -10.79
C VAL A 48 -9.80 -22.15 -10.70
N SER A 49 -10.40 -21.66 -9.61
CA SER A 49 -10.24 -20.31 -9.08
C SER A 49 -8.81 -19.88 -9.30
N SER A 50 -8.60 -18.81 -10.07
CA SER A 50 -7.32 -18.14 -10.10
C SER A 50 -7.07 -17.64 -8.67
N THR A 51 -6.34 -18.41 -7.89
CA THR A 51 -5.89 -18.02 -6.55
C THR A 51 -4.83 -16.94 -6.73
N ARG A 52 -5.25 -15.74 -7.12
CA ARG A 52 -4.46 -14.53 -6.89
C ARG A 52 -4.43 -14.36 -5.39
N THR A 53 -3.32 -14.73 -4.77
CA THR A 53 -2.99 -14.41 -3.38
C THR A 53 -3.09 -12.89 -3.24
N ARG A 54 -4.24 -12.37 -2.83
CA ARG A 54 -4.41 -10.94 -2.59
C ARG A 54 -3.68 -10.61 -1.29
N VAL A 55 -2.45 -10.12 -1.42
CA VAL A 55 -1.72 -9.56 -0.30
C VAL A 55 -2.52 -8.37 0.24
N ASN A 56 -2.71 -8.29 1.55
CA ASN A 56 -3.51 -7.23 2.17
C ASN A 56 -2.80 -5.87 1.94
N PRO A 57 -3.46 -4.87 1.33
CA PRO A 57 -2.83 -3.60 0.98
C PRO A 57 -2.28 -2.86 2.19
N LYS A 58 -2.86 -3.02 3.39
CA LYS A 58 -2.27 -2.43 4.61
C LYS A 58 -0.98 -3.12 5.04
N ILE A 59 -0.83 -4.44 4.90
CA ILE A 59 0.44 -5.12 5.21
C ILE A 59 1.55 -4.61 4.29
N VAL A 60 1.23 -4.39 3.01
CA VAL A 60 2.15 -3.81 2.05
C VAL A 60 2.52 -2.37 2.43
N SER A 61 1.53 -1.56 2.81
CA SER A 61 1.76 -0.17 3.28
C SER A 61 2.66 -0.15 4.52
N ASP A 62 2.35 -0.99 5.51
CA ASP A 62 3.07 -1.15 6.76
C ASP A 62 4.54 -1.57 6.53
N ALA A 63 4.76 -2.51 5.61
CA ALA A 63 6.10 -2.92 5.20
C ALA A 63 6.87 -1.81 4.49
N ILE A 64 6.22 -1.07 3.59
CA ILE A 64 6.83 0.06 2.88
C ILE A 64 7.19 1.17 3.87
N LEU A 65 6.33 1.47 4.85
CA LEU A 65 6.61 2.48 5.88
C LEU A 65 7.81 2.07 6.73
N GLY A 66 7.80 0.85 7.29
CA GLY A 66 8.91 0.33 8.10
C GLY A 66 10.24 0.32 7.33
N LEU A 67 10.25 -0.20 6.10
CA LEU A 67 11.45 -0.24 5.26
C LEU A 67 11.92 1.15 4.84
N SER A 68 11.03 2.09 4.51
CA SER A 68 11.41 3.44 4.09
C SER A 68 12.20 4.16 5.19
N ASP A 69 11.69 4.08 6.41
CA ASP A 69 12.30 4.73 7.55
C ASP A 69 13.54 3.98 8.01
N GLY A 70 13.50 2.65 8.04
CA GLY A 70 14.66 1.81 8.36
C GLY A 70 15.83 2.03 7.39
N LEU A 71 15.57 2.23 6.10
CA LEU A 71 16.63 2.53 5.14
C LEU A 71 17.19 3.95 5.31
N THR A 72 16.40 4.90 5.81
CA THR A 72 16.78 6.32 5.80
C THR A 72 17.40 6.76 7.11
N VAL A 73 16.77 6.44 8.25
CA VAL A 73 17.13 6.97 9.56
C VAL A 73 18.44 6.35 10.09
N PRO A 74 18.58 5.02 10.20
CA PRO A 74 19.85 4.36 10.53
C PRO A 74 21.01 4.70 9.59
N PHE A 75 20.74 4.88 8.30
CA PHE A 75 21.75 5.35 7.34
C PHE A 75 22.21 6.77 7.66
N ALA A 76 21.28 7.70 7.85
CA ALA A 76 21.62 9.07 8.19
C ALA A 76 22.39 9.16 9.52
N LEU A 77 21.96 8.41 10.54
CA LEU A 77 22.65 8.34 11.82
C LEU A 77 24.07 7.80 11.67
N SER A 78 24.24 6.65 11.00
CA SER A 78 25.57 6.04 10.81
C SER A 78 26.50 6.95 10.00
N ALA A 79 25.99 7.65 9.00
CA ALA A 79 26.73 8.66 8.25
C ALA A 79 27.18 9.83 9.15
N GLY A 80 26.29 10.34 10.01
CA GLY A 80 26.62 11.39 10.98
C GLY A 80 27.66 10.95 12.00
N LEU A 81 27.46 9.79 12.63
CA LEU A 81 28.40 9.22 13.60
C LEU A 81 29.77 8.93 13.00
N SER A 82 29.83 8.64 11.69
CA SER A 82 31.10 8.45 10.98
C SER A 82 31.98 9.69 10.97
N ALA A 83 31.40 10.88 11.11
CA ALA A 83 32.16 12.12 11.25
C ALA A 83 32.97 12.19 12.56
N LEU A 84 32.67 11.33 13.55
CA LEU A 84 33.43 11.23 14.80
C LEU A 84 34.69 10.36 14.68
N GLY A 85 34.93 9.72 13.54
CA GLY A 85 36.19 9.00 13.30
C GLY A 85 36.30 7.61 13.96
N ASN A 86 35.24 7.10 14.62
CA ASN A 86 35.29 5.84 15.35
C ASN A 86 34.21 4.84 14.90
N THR A 87 34.64 3.75 14.24
CA THR A 87 33.76 2.68 13.74
C THR A 87 32.93 2.02 14.85
N ARG A 88 33.49 1.85 16.06
CA ARG A 88 32.76 1.26 17.19
C ARG A 88 31.59 2.14 17.63
N VAL A 89 31.76 3.46 17.59
CA VAL A 89 30.68 4.41 17.91
C VAL A 89 29.56 4.30 16.89
N VAL A 90 29.88 4.16 15.60
CA VAL A 90 28.90 3.97 14.53
C VAL A 90 28.14 2.66 14.71
N VAL A 91 28.83 1.55 14.97
CA VAL A 91 28.21 0.23 15.10
C VAL A 91 27.32 0.16 16.35
N VAL A 92 27.85 0.55 17.52
CA VAL A 92 27.09 0.46 18.77
C VAL A 92 25.93 1.46 18.78
N GLY A 93 26.17 2.70 18.35
CA GLY A 93 25.13 3.72 18.25
C GLY A 93 24.05 3.37 17.23
N GLY A 94 24.46 2.86 16.06
CA GLY A 94 23.55 2.40 15.00
C GLY A 94 22.72 1.20 15.42
N LEU A 95 23.30 0.20 16.08
CA LEU A 95 22.54 -0.95 16.59
C LEU A 95 21.57 -0.55 17.71
N ALA A 96 21.99 0.34 18.61
CA ALA A 96 21.13 0.82 19.69
C ALA A 96 19.91 1.57 19.12
N GLU A 97 20.14 2.45 18.14
CA GLU A 97 19.06 3.16 17.45
C GLU A 97 18.19 2.20 16.64
N LEU A 98 18.77 1.22 15.94
CA LEU A 98 18.02 0.23 15.18
C LEU A 98 17.04 -0.57 16.04
N VAL A 99 17.48 -1.04 17.21
CA VAL A 99 16.63 -1.78 18.15
C VAL A 99 15.56 -0.87 18.76
N ALA A 100 15.94 0.32 19.22
CA ALA A 100 15.01 1.27 19.81
C ALA A 100 13.93 1.72 18.80
N GLY A 101 14.35 2.03 17.57
CA GLY A 101 13.49 2.44 16.47
C GLY A 101 12.54 1.32 16.03
N ALA A 102 13.03 0.08 15.90
CA ALA A 102 12.18 -1.06 15.54
C ALA A 102 11.09 -1.32 16.59
N ILE A 103 11.44 -1.28 17.88
CA ILE A 103 10.46 -1.43 18.97
C ILE A 103 9.46 -0.27 18.95
N SER A 104 9.94 0.97 18.81
CA SER A 104 9.09 2.16 18.77
C SER A 104 8.10 2.11 17.61
N MET A 105 8.57 1.76 16.41
CA MET A 105 7.71 1.59 15.23
C MET A 105 6.70 0.47 15.40
N GLY A 106 7.12 -0.69 15.94
CA GLY A 106 6.21 -1.81 16.18
C GLY A 106 5.09 -1.44 17.15
N LEU A 107 5.43 -0.77 18.25
CA LEU A 107 4.42 -0.25 19.20
C LEU A 107 3.53 0.80 18.54
N GLY A 108 4.08 1.71 17.72
CA GLY A 108 3.31 2.69 16.96
C GLY A 108 2.29 2.04 16.02
N GLY A 109 2.68 1.00 15.28
CA GLY A 109 1.79 0.22 14.42
C GLY A 109 0.70 -0.53 15.21
N TYR A 110 1.06 -1.11 16.36
CA TYR A 110 0.11 -1.78 17.24
C TYR A 110 -0.95 -0.82 17.78
N VAL A 111 -0.50 0.28 18.40
CA VAL A 111 -1.38 1.28 19.02
C VAL A 111 -2.24 1.95 17.96
N GLY A 112 -1.66 2.35 16.83
CA GLY A 112 -2.42 2.93 15.72
C GLY A 112 -3.53 2.00 15.21
N SER A 113 -3.20 0.73 14.96
CA SER A 113 -4.20 -0.27 14.55
C SER A 113 -5.26 -0.55 15.62
N ARG A 114 -4.90 -0.48 16.91
CA ARG A 114 -5.85 -0.63 18.02
C ARG A 114 -6.78 0.58 18.13
N SER A 115 -6.25 1.79 18.00
CA SER A 115 -7.03 3.01 17.99
C SER A 115 -8.01 3.05 16.81
N GLU A 116 -7.67 2.50 15.64
CA GLU A 116 -8.64 2.32 14.54
C GLU A 116 -9.83 1.43 14.95
N VAL A 117 -9.59 0.37 15.73
CA VAL A 117 -10.66 -0.52 16.22
C VAL A 117 -11.53 0.18 17.25
N GLU A 118 -10.92 0.87 18.21
CA GLU A 118 -11.64 1.60 19.25
C GLU A 118 -12.47 2.74 18.67
N ALA A 119 -11.94 3.46 17.67
CA ALA A 119 -12.67 4.49 16.94
C ALA A 119 -13.90 3.90 16.23
N TYR A 120 -13.72 2.78 15.51
CA TYR A 120 -14.84 2.09 14.86
C TYR A 120 -15.91 1.64 15.88
N GLU A 121 -15.50 1.09 17.03
CA GLU A 121 -16.43 0.68 18.08
C GLU A 121 -17.18 1.87 18.72
N ALA A 122 -16.55 3.05 18.79
CA ALA A 122 -17.20 4.28 19.21
C ALA A 122 -18.27 4.71 18.19
N THR A 123 -17.93 4.74 16.90
CA THR A 123 -18.87 5.04 15.80
C THR A 123 -20.08 4.08 15.80
N VAL A 124 -19.84 2.79 16.03
CA VAL A 124 -20.91 1.78 16.17
C VAL A 124 -21.85 2.10 17.32
N ARG A 125 -21.31 2.53 18.47
CA ARG A 125 -22.10 2.84 19.67
C ARG A 125 -22.96 4.08 19.45
N GLU A 126 -22.37 5.15 18.92
CA GLU A 126 -23.06 6.39 18.58
C GLU A 126 -24.17 6.15 17.54
N THR A 127 -23.87 5.42 16.47
CA THR A 127 -24.86 5.11 15.42
C THR A 127 -26.00 4.24 15.99
N LYS A 128 -25.71 3.32 16.90
CA LYS A 128 -26.73 2.49 17.55
C LYS A 128 -27.65 3.32 18.43
N ASP A 129 -27.13 4.35 19.09
CA ASP A 129 -27.95 5.28 19.89
C ASP A 129 -28.78 6.19 18.99
N LEU A 130 -28.23 6.67 17.87
CA LEU A 130 -28.95 7.43 16.84
C LEU A 130 -30.15 6.65 16.27
N VAL A 131 -29.95 5.39 15.91
CA VAL A 131 -31.02 4.52 15.37
C VAL A 131 -32.17 4.35 16.36
N LYS A 132 -31.90 4.39 17.67
CA LYS A 132 -32.92 4.26 18.72
C LYS A 132 -33.60 5.58 19.06
N ALA A 133 -32.83 6.67 19.12
CA ALA A 133 -33.29 7.96 19.60
C ALA A 133 -34.02 8.76 18.51
N SER A 134 -33.57 8.67 17.26
CA SER A 134 -34.01 9.58 16.18
C SER A 134 -34.32 8.84 14.86
N PRO A 135 -35.50 8.19 14.73
CA PRO A 135 -35.92 7.55 13.48
C PRO A 135 -36.05 8.54 12.31
N ALA A 136 -36.58 9.75 12.57
CA ALA A 136 -36.75 10.78 11.54
C ALA A 136 -35.42 11.30 10.97
N GLU A 137 -34.42 11.45 11.83
CA GLU A 137 -33.06 11.84 11.45
C GLU A 137 -32.41 10.77 10.58
N THR A 138 -32.51 9.50 11.00
CA THR A 138 -31.99 8.36 10.26
C THR A 138 -32.60 8.25 8.85
N MET A 139 -33.90 8.51 8.72
CA MET A 139 -34.59 8.54 7.42
C MET A 139 -34.08 9.67 6.51
N THR A 140 -33.75 10.82 7.09
CA THR A 140 -33.13 11.94 6.36
C THR A 140 -31.73 11.57 5.88
N ILE A 141 -30.95 10.88 6.70
CA ILE A 141 -29.62 10.38 6.33
C ILE A 141 -29.69 9.40 5.16
N ILE A 142 -30.64 8.45 5.17
CA ILE A 142 -30.83 7.51 4.06
C ILE A 142 -31.10 8.27 2.74
N ARG A 143 -31.99 9.28 2.77
CA ARG A 143 -32.26 10.11 1.59
C ARG A 143 -31.02 10.86 1.11
N GLN A 144 -30.22 11.40 2.02
CA GLN A 144 -28.98 12.10 1.69
C GLN A 144 -27.95 11.15 1.05
N VAL A 145 -27.83 9.91 1.52
CA VAL A 145 -26.94 8.90 0.92
C VAL A 145 -27.34 8.62 -0.54
N PHE A 146 -28.64 8.61 -0.85
CA PHE A 146 -29.14 8.34 -2.20
C PHE A 146 -29.28 9.56 -3.11
N ALA A 147 -29.24 10.79 -2.56
CA ALA A 147 -29.40 12.02 -3.32
C ALA A 147 -28.46 12.15 -4.55
N PRO A 148 -27.17 11.78 -4.48
CA PRO A 148 -26.26 11.85 -5.63
C PRO A 148 -26.65 10.95 -6.81
N TYR A 149 -27.49 9.94 -6.57
CA TYR A 149 -27.92 8.98 -7.60
C TYR A 149 -29.18 9.43 -8.35
N ASN A 150 -29.78 10.58 -7.98
CA ASN A 150 -31.00 11.12 -8.59
C ASN A 150 -32.14 10.09 -8.70
N LEU A 151 -32.28 9.24 -7.67
CA LEU A 151 -33.34 8.25 -7.62
C LEU A 151 -34.70 8.93 -7.36
N PRO A 152 -35.79 8.44 -7.97
CA PRO A 152 -37.14 8.90 -7.63
C PRO A 152 -37.45 8.69 -6.15
N ASP A 153 -38.32 9.53 -5.57
CA ASP A 153 -38.62 9.51 -4.14
C ASP A 153 -39.31 8.21 -3.66
N GLU A 154 -40.13 7.58 -4.51
CA GLU A 154 -40.89 6.37 -4.14
C GLU A 154 -40.00 5.15 -3.82
N PRO A 155 -39.01 4.78 -4.65
CA PRO A 155 -38.05 3.74 -4.33
C PRO A 155 -37.24 4.01 -3.04
N VAL A 156 -36.79 5.25 -2.85
CA VAL A 156 -35.98 5.63 -1.67
C VAL A 156 -36.83 5.56 -0.40
N ALA A 157 -38.08 6.02 -0.45
CA ALA A 157 -39.00 5.92 0.67
C ALA A 157 -39.31 4.46 1.03
N ARG A 158 -39.56 3.61 0.02
CA ARG A 158 -39.80 2.17 0.24
C ARG A 158 -38.59 1.48 0.86
N MET A 159 -37.39 1.74 0.35
CA MET A 159 -36.15 1.17 0.87
C MET A 159 -35.85 1.66 2.29
N SER A 160 -36.12 2.93 2.59
CA SER A 160 -36.00 3.49 3.93
C SER A 160 -36.92 2.78 4.93
N ASN A 161 -38.16 2.52 4.55
CA ASN A 161 -39.11 1.79 5.42
C ASN A 161 -38.63 0.36 5.69
N ILE A 162 -38.17 -0.36 4.66
CA ILE A 162 -37.64 -1.73 4.80
C ILE A 162 -36.40 -1.76 5.71
N LEU A 163 -35.54 -0.75 5.64
CA LEU A 163 -34.38 -0.65 6.53
C LEU A 163 -34.81 -0.39 7.98
N HIS A 164 -35.80 0.48 8.20
CA HIS A 164 -36.33 0.75 9.54
C HIS A 164 -36.97 -0.46 10.21
N ASP A 165 -37.58 -1.38 9.44
CA ASP A 165 -38.10 -2.65 9.96
C ASP A 165 -37.00 -3.59 10.50
N SER A 166 -35.73 -3.29 10.23
CA SER A 166 -34.57 -4.08 10.66
C SER A 166 -33.46 -3.20 11.22
N PRO A 167 -33.49 -2.84 12.52
CA PRO A 167 -32.52 -1.94 13.15
C PRO A 167 -31.06 -2.35 12.94
N GLN A 168 -30.78 -3.66 12.87
CA GLN A 168 -29.44 -4.18 12.60
C GLN A 168 -28.98 -3.88 11.16
N LYS A 169 -29.85 -4.07 10.17
CA LYS A 169 -29.55 -3.76 8.77
C LYS A 169 -29.43 -2.26 8.54
N LEU A 170 -30.24 -1.47 9.26
CA LEU A 170 -30.14 -0.03 9.24
C LEU A 170 -28.81 0.45 9.83
N LEU A 171 -28.38 -0.10 10.97
CA LEU A 171 -27.07 0.16 11.54
C LEU A 171 -25.94 -0.18 10.55
N ASP A 172 -25.97 -1.39 9.98
CA ASP A 172 -24.97 -1.83 9.00
C ASP A 172 -24.96 -0.92 7.75
N PHE A 173 -26.14 -0.48 7.29
CA PHE A 173 -26.29 0.48 6.20
C PHE A 173 -25.66 1.83 6.56
N LEU A 174 -25.95 2.39 7.73
CA LEU A 174 -25.40 3.68 8.16
C LEU A 174 -23.88 3.60 8.36
N LEU A 175 -23.35 2.53 8.93
CA LEU A 175 -21.90 2.35 9.08
C LEU A 175 -21.20 2.26 7.71
N THR A 176 -21.81 1.53 6.77
CA THR A 176 -21.21 1.29 5.46
C THR A 176 -21.35 2.48 4.51
N PHE A 177 -22.52 3.10 4.44
CA PHE A 177 -22.84 4.10 3.41
C PHE A 177 -22.78 5.54 3.92
N HIS A 178 -23.11 5.79 5.19
CA HIS A 178 -23.01 7.13 5.77
C HIS A 178 -21.59 7.38 6.30
N HIS A 179 -21.07 6.50 7.19
CA HIS A 179 -19.74 6.66 7.77
C HIS A 179 -18.61 6.18 6.85
N LYS A 180 -18.90 5.33 5.85
CA LYS A 180 -17.92 4.72 4.94
C LYS A 180 -16.81 3.96 5.69
N GLU A 181 -17.11 3.46 6.88
CA GLU A 181 -16.17 2.73 7.70
C GLU A 181 -16.33 1.22 7.51
N SER A 182 -15.21 0.53 7.29
CA SER A 182 -15.17 -0.94 7.25
C SER A 182 -14.63 -1.49 8.56
N LYS A 183 -15.26 -2.54 9.10
CA LYS A 183 -14.84 -3.17 10.35
C LYS A 183 -13.34 -3.58 10.33
N PRO A 184 -12.48 -2.96 11.15
CA PRO A 184 -11.10 -3.39 11.28
C PRO A 184 -11.02 -4.73 12.03
N SER A 185 -10.01 -5.56 11.73
CA SER A 185 -9.78 -6.83 12.41
C SER A 185 -8.76 -6.68 13.55
N CYS A 186 -9.06 -7.16 14.76
CA CYS A 186 -8.13 -7.03 15.90
C CYS A 186 -6.81 -7.79 15.72
N ASN A 187 -6.81 -8.96 15.06
CA ASN A 187 -5.60 -9.73 14.77
C ASN A 187 -4.62 -8.94 13.87
N ARG A 188 -5.10 -7.91 13.19
CA ARG A 188 -4.30 -7.02 12.36
C ARG A 188 -3.29 -6.20 13.17
N ALA A 189 -3.61 -5.80 14.40
CA ALA A 189 -2.75 -4.89 15.16
C ALA A 189 -1.37 -5.50 15.40
N TRP A 190 -1.32 -6.80 15.74
CA TRP A 190 -0.07 -7.53 15.89
C TRP A 190 0.68 -7.71 14.56
N ILE A 191 -0.03 -7.97 13.47
CA ILE A 191 0.56 -8.11 12.13
C ILE A 191 1.21 -6.79 11.70
N SER A 192 0.52 -5.66 11.91
CA SER A 192 1.04 -4.32 11.60
C SER A 192 2.30 -4.03 12.41
N ALA A 193 2.25 -4.27 13.72
CA ALA A 193 3.39 -4.08 14.63
C ALA A 193 4.64 -4.85 14.19
N ILE A 194 4.49 -6.14 13.92
CA ILE A 194 5.62 -7.00 13.50
C ILE A 194 6.13 -6.58 12.13
N THR A 195 5.24 -6.25 11.19
CA THR A 195 5.62 -5.86 9.83
C THR A 195 6.41 -4.55 9.82
N LEU A 196 5.98 -3.53 10.58
CA LEU A 196 6.71 -2.27 10.74
C LEU A 196 8.07 -2.50 11.40
N ALA A 197 8.08 -3.17 12.56
CA ALA A 197 9.30 -3.39 13.33
C ALA A 197 10.36 -4.16 12.53
N LEU A 198 9.93 -5.23 11.84
CA LEU A 198 10.84 -6.04 11.03
C LEU A 198 11.30 -5.30 9.78
N GLY A 199 10.41 -4.54 9.13
CA GLY A 199 10.77 -3.67 8.00
C GLY A 199 11.82 -2.64 8.40
N TYR A 200 11.64 -1.99 9.56
CA TYR A 200 12.60 -1.03 10.10
C TYR A 200 13.94 -1.69 10.41
N PHE A 201 13.92 -2.82 11.13
CA PHE A 201 15.12 -3.53 11.54
C PHE A 201 15.92 -4.03 10.33
N ILE A 202 15.27 -4.68 9.37
CA ILE A 202 15.92 -5.19 8.16
C ILE A 202 16.48 -4.04 7.32
N GLY A 203 15.68 -2.99 7.09
CA GLY A 203 16.11 -1.82 6.32
C GLY A 203 17.31 -1.13 6.96
N GLY A 204 17.27 -0.94 8.28
CA GLY A 204 18.32 -0.25 9.03
C GLY A 204 19.57 -1.04 9.30
N PHE A 205 19.51 -2.36 9.17
CA PHE A 205 20.70 -3.18 9.24
C PHE A 205 21.59 -3.04 8.00
N ILE A 206 20.99 -2.85 6.81
CA ILE A 206 21.70 -2.73 5.52
C ILE A 206 22.83 -1.66 5.54
N PRO A 207 22.58 -0.40 5.96
CA PRO A 207 23.64 0.62 6.01
C PRO A 207 24.76 0.30 7.00
N LEU A 208 24.51 -0.54 8.01
CA LEU A 208 25.49 -0.91 9.03
C LEU A 208 26.45 -2.02 8.58
N ILE A 209 26.05 -2.86 7.61
CA ILE A 209 26.85 -4.01 7.14
C ILE A 209 28.32 -3.65 6.85
N PRO A 210 28.64 -2.56 6.10
CA PRO A 210 30.03 -2.22 5.80
C PRO A 210 30.88 -1.87 7.03
N TYR A 211 30.27 -1.34 8.09
CA TYR A 211 30.98 -0.96 9.32
C TYR A 211 31.41 -2.16 10.16
N PHE A 212 30.83 -3.35 9.92
CA PHE A 212 31.30 -4.59 10.54
C PHE A 212 32.49 -5.21 9.79
N LEU A 213 32.65 -4.91 8.51
CA LEU A 213 33.63 -5.54 7.63
C LEU A 213 34.91 -4.72 7.48
N VAL A 214 34.84 -3.41 7.71
CA VAL A 214 35.93 -2.46 7.42
C VAL A 214 36.29 -1.66 8.67
N ASP A 215 37.54 -1.77 9.12
CA ASP A 215 38.02 -1.07 10.32
C ASP A 215 38.09 0.45 10.15
N ARG A 216 38.40 0.93 8.94
CA ARG A 216 38.48 2.36 8.63
C ARG A 216 37.08 2.95 8.39
N VAL A 217 36.61 3.76 9.34
CA VAL A 217 35.28 4.39 9.32
C VAL A 217 34.94 5.14 8.03
N LEU A 218 35.88 5.88 7.44
CA LEU A 218 35.63 6.62 6.20
C LEU A 218 35.46 5.69 5.00
N VAL A 219 36.24 4.61 4.95
CA VAL A 219 36.12 3.60 3.89
C VAL A 219 34.80 2.84 4.05
N ALA A 220 34.42 2.48 5.28
CA ALA A 220 33.12 1.89 5.60
C ALA A 220 31.96 2.80 5.18
N LEU A 221 32.07 4.11 5.43
CA LEU A 221 31.08 5.11 5.01
C LEU A 221 30.90 5.14 3.49
N TYR A 222 31.99 5.16 2.71
CA TYR A 222 31.87 5.16 1.24
C TYR A 222 31.20 3.90 0.71
N TYR A 223 31.52 2.72 1.26
CA TYR A 223 30.81 1.49 0.91
C TYR A 223 29.33 1.54 1.31
N SER A 224 29.02 2.08 2.50
CA SER A 224 27.65 2.27 2.98
C SER A 224 26.85 3.19 2.06
N ILE A 225 27.42 4.33 1.64
CA ILE A 225 26.79 5.23 0.67
C ILE A 225 26.50 4.51 -0.65
N GLY A 226 27.46 3.75 -1.19
CA GLY A 226 27.29 2.99 -2.42
C GLY A 226 26.16 1.97 -2.34
N ILE A 227 26.15 1.15 -1.29
CA ILE A 227 25.10 0.15 -1.05
C ILE A 227 23.75 0.84 -0.86
N MET A 228 23.69 1.92 -0.08
CA MET A 228 22.45 2.63 0.21
C MET A 228 21.88 3.35 -1.01
N ALA A 229 22.71 3.92 -1.88
CA ALA A 229 22.24 4.50 -3.14
C ALA A 229 21.52 3.45 -3.99
N ILE A 230 22.08 2.24 -4.12
CA ILE A 230 21.46 1.14 -4.86
C ILE A 230 20.18 0.68 -4.15
N THR A 231 20.24 0.45 -2.84
CA THR A 231 19.10 -0.04 -2.06
C THR A 231 17.93 0.93 -2.09
N LEU A 232 18.16 2.24 -1.91
CA LEU A 232 17.13 3.28 -1.97
C LEU A 232 16.54 3.41 -3.38
N LEU A 233 17.36 3.29 -4.42
CA LEU A 233 16.89 3.31 -5.81
C LEU A 233 15.96 2.12 -6.09
N VAL A 234 16.39 0.91 -5.74
CA VAL A 234 15.62 -0.32 -5.93
C VAL A 234 14.34 -0.28 -5.11
N PHE A 235 14.43 0.09 -3.83
CA PHE A 235 13.27 0.18 -2.94
C PHE A 235 12.27 1.24 -3.42
N GLY A 236 12.74 2.42 -3.82
CA GLY A 236 11.88 3.48 -4.34
C GLY A 236 11.24 3.13 -5.69
N TYR A 237 11.91 2.33 -6.52
CA TYR A 237 11.33 1.75 -7.73
C TYR A 237 10.22 0.75 -7.39
N VAL A 238 10.54 -0.25 -6.57
CA VAL A 238 9.60 -1.32 -6.19
C VAL A 238 8.36 -0.76 -5.50
N LYS A 239 8.51 0.15 -4.51
CA LYS A 239 7.37 0.74 -3.82
C LYS A 239 6.43 1.47 -4.79
N THR A 240 6.99 2.14 -5.80
CA THR A 240 6.20 2.89 -6.77
C THR A 240 5.48 1.96 -7.75
N CYS A 241 6.14 0.89 -8.20
CA CYS A 241 5.53 -0.13 -9.06
C CYS A 241 4.45 -0.93 -8.35
N VAL A 242 4.58 -1.18 -7.04
CA VAL A 242 3.54 -1.83 -6.24
C VAL A 242 2.25 -1.00 -6.19
N VAL A 243 2.36 0.33 -6.16
CA VAL A 243 1.21 1.24 -6.10
C VAL A 243 0.62 1.54 -7.48
N ARG A 244 1.46 1.85 -8.47
CA ARG A 244 1.03 2.27 -9.81
C ARG A 244 0.88 1.14 -10.82
N GLY A 245 1.41 -0.03 -10.52
CA GLY A 245 1.51 -1.17 -11.44
C GLY A 245 2.90 -1.28 -12.08
N TRP A 246 3.16 -2.47 -12.62
CA TRP A 246 4.46 -2.86 -13.15
C TRP A 246 4.62 -2.66 -14.66
N ILE A 247 3.52 -2.51 -15.39
CA ILE A 247 3.48 -2.56 -16.86
C ILE A 247 3.15 -1.17 -17.40
N GLY A 248 3.87 -0.74 -18.44
CA GLY A 248 3.67 0.53 -19.12
C GLY A 248 4.86 1.48 -18.96
N ARG A 249 5.17 2.23 -20.02
CA ARG A 249 6.32 3.15 -20.06
C ARG A 249 6.23 4.21 -18.95
N ASP A 250 5.04 4.72 -18.70
CA ASP A 250 4.80 5.75 -17.68
C ASP A 250 5.01 5.21 -16.25
N ASN A 251 4.73 3.92 -16.03
CA ASN A 251 4.93 3.26 -14.74
C ASN A 251 6.42 3.00 -14.45
N ILE A 252 7.20 2.63 -15.48
CA ILE A 252 8.66 2.49 -15.35
C ILE A 252 9.30 3.84 -15.06
N VAL A 253 8.91 4.89 -15.78
CA VAL A 253 9.41 6.26 -15.54
C VAL A 253 9.03 6.73 -14.13
N ALA A 254 7.81 6.46 -13.69
CA ALA A 254 7.39 6.75 -12.32
C ALA A 254 8.23 5.98 -11.29
N GLY A 255 8.52 4.70 -11.51
CA GLY A 255 9.38 3.87 -10.67
C GLY A 255 10.78 4.47 -10.54
N ILE A 256 11.41 4.84 -11.65
CA ILE A 256 12.74 5.47 -11.64
C ILE A 256 12.71 6.80 -10.87
N LYS A 257 11.67 7.62 -11.09
CA LYS A 257 11.48 8.87 -10.35
C LYS A 257 11.32 8.63 -8.84
N GLY A 258 10.56 7.61 -8.45
CA GLY A 258 10.38 7.22 -7.05
C GLY A 258 11.66 6.70 -6.39
N GLY A 259 12.46 5.92 -7.13
CA GLY A 259 13.81 5.52 -6.75
C GLY A 259 14.73 6.72 -6.51
N LEU A 260 14.81 7.61 -7.49
CA LEU A 260 15.64 8.81 -7.40
C LEU A 260 15.22 9.72 -6.24
N GLN A 261 13.91 9.87 -6.00
CA GLN A 261 13.39 10.61 -4.86
C GLN A 261 13.89 10.02 -3.53
N MET A 262 13.89 8.70 -3.36
CA MET A 262 14.40 8.06 -2.15
C MET A 262 15.90 8.28 -1.96
N VAL A 263 16.70 8.23 -3.04
CA VAL A 263 18.13 8.53 -2.99
C VAL A 263 18.37 9.98 -2.56
N VAL A 264 17.60 10.93 -3.10
CA VAL A 264 17.70 12.36 -2.71
C VAL A 264 17.33 12.55 -1.24
N VAL A 265 16.21 11.97 -0.78
CA VAL A 265 15.79 12.08 0.63
C VAL A 265 16.83 11.45 1.57
N GLY A 266 17.33 10.26 1.26
CA GLY A 266 18.39 9.61 2.03
C GLY A 266 19.70 10.40 2.04
N GLY A 267 20.09 10.95 0.90
CA GLY A 267 21.27 11.81 0.78
C GLY A 267 21.14 13.11 1.58
N LEU A 268 19.96 13.76 1.55
CA LEU A 268 19.68 14.94 2.35
C LEU A 268 19.68 14.63 3.85
N ALA A 269 19.06 13.53 4.27
CA ALA A 269 19.06 13.10 5.67
C ALA A 269 20.48 12.81 6.18
N ALA A 270 21.28 12.06 5.41
CA ALA A 270 22.68 11.79 5.74
C ALA A 270 23.53 13.06 5.77
N GLY A 271 23.37 13.94 4.78
CA GLY A 271 24.05 15.23 4.72
C GLY A 271 23.71 16.12 5.92
N ALA A 272 22.43 16.20 6.30
CA ALA A 272 21.97 16.94 7.47
C ALA A 272 22.55 16.38 8.77
N SER A 273 22.57 15.05 8.92
CA SER A 273 23.17 14.37 10.08
C SER A 273 24.67 14.63 10.19
N ILE A 274 25.43 14.51 9.09
CA ILE A 274 26.86 14.85 9.04
C ILE A 274 27.10 16.32 9.39
N ALA A 275 26.29 17.23 8.82
CA ALA A 275 26.40 18.66 9.08
C ALA A 275 26.15 18.98 10.57
N LEU A 276 25.13 18.37 11.17
CA LEU A 276 24.82 18.53 12.59
C LEU A 276 25.98 18.07 13.48
N VAL A 277 26.52 16.87 13.24
CA VAL A 277 27.64 16.33 14.03
C VAL A 277 28.88 17.21 13.89
N ARG A 278 29.18 17.71 12.68
CA ARG A 278 30.30 18.64 12.43
C ARG A 278 30.09 20.00 13.09
N ALA A 279 28.86 20.52 13.11
CA ALA A 279 28.55 21.79 13.75
C ALA A 279 28.74 21.74 15.27
N ILE A 280 28.42 20.59 15.89
CA ILE A 280 28.64 20.36 17.32
C ILE A 280 30.12 20.12 17.63
N ASN A 281 30.87 19.52 16.70
CA ASN A 281 32.29 19.22 16.88
C ASN A 281 33.20 19.93 15.85
N PRO A 282 33.30 21.28 15.88
CA PRO A 282 34.06 22.05 14.89
C PRO A 282 35.58 21.85 14.99
N SER A 283 36.09 21.30 16.10
CA SER A 283 37.52 21.14 16.39
C SER A 283 38.15 19.87 15.78
N GLY A 284 37.38 19.02 15.10
CA GLY A 284 37.86 17.79 14.45
C GLY A 284 38.57 17.98 13.11
N ASN A 285 38.80 19.22 12.66
CA ASN A 285 39.51 19.54 11.41
C ASN A 285 41.04 19.37 11.47
N GLY A 286 41.57 18.69 12.49
CA GLY A 286 42.99 18.39 12.61
C GLY A 286 43.31 16.92 12.33
N LEU A 287 43.75 16.65 11.11
CA LEU A 287 44.61 15.53 10.63
C LEU A 287 44.01 14.75 9.47
N ILE A 288 44.30 15.28 8.29
CA ILE A 288 44.59 14.52 7.07
C ILE A 288 45.73 13.53 7.38
#